data_AF-A0A7R9JRR3-F1
#
_entry.id   AF-A0A7R9JRR3-F1
#
_cell.length_a   1.000
_cell.length_b   1.000
_cell.length_c   1.000
_cell.angle_alpha   90.00
_cell.angle_beta   90.00
_cell.angle_gamma   90.00
#
_symmetry.space_group_name_H-M   'P 1'
#
loop_
_entity.id
_entity.type
_entity.pdbx_description
1 polymer ?
#
loop_
_entity_poly.entity_id
_entity_poly.type
_entity_poly.pdbx_seq_one_letter_code
_entity_poly.pdbx_strand_id
1 'polypeptide(L)'
;MNSFAHITLLAPRKPDSPVFEQYQKARMTFVQTVSDLASRPNNIEYLDSAGVLDLLRPLLSDVVPSVQHTAAIALGRLANHDERMAQAVVHKDVLPQLLCSIDKQTKFYKKAALFTLRALSKHSPEMAHVVVQAGGLEAMVICLEDFDPTVKEAAAWAIGYVSRHNQTLSQAVVDAGAVPLLVLSLQEPELCLKQVSASALCDIAKHSLELAQVVVDSGSIPFLARSIANPDPKFKVLSRPDTASVRAVLE
;
A
#
# COMPACT_ATOMS: atom_id res chain seq x y z
N MET A 1 -11.39 35.65 -61.60
CA MET A 1 -11.79 36.31 -60.34
C MET A 1 -13.02 35.61 -59.81
N ASN A 2 -13.04 35.37 -58.50
CA ASN A 2 -14.07 34.71 -57.68
C ASN A 2 -14.00 33.17 -57.65
N SER A 3 -14.03 32.48 -56.52
CA SER A 3 -13.67 32.75 -55.12
C SER A 3 -13.70 31.34 -54.51
N PHE A 4 -12.56 30.76 -54.14
CA PHE A 4 -12.53 29.45 -53.49
C PHE A 4 -13.06 29.60 -52.06
N ALA A 5 -14.31 29.18 -51.84
CA ALA A 5 -14.89 29.10 -50.51
C ALA A 5 -14.17 28.01 -49.71
N HIS A 6 -13.33 28.44 -48.75
CA HIS A 6 -12.76 27.61 -47.71
C HIS A 6 -13.91 27.03 -46.85
N ILE A 7 -14.28 25.76 -47.08
CA ILE A 7 -15.13 25.01 -46.15
C ILE A 7 -14.21 24.52 -45.03
N THR A 8 -14.10 25.31 -43.97
CA THR A 8 -13.51 24.86 -42.70
C THR A 8 -14.46 23.82 -42.10
N LEU A 9 -14.05 22.54 -42.11
CA LEU A 9 -14.70 21.47 -41.37
C LEU A 9 -14.65 21.82 -39.87
N LEU A 10 -15.70 22.45 -39.34
CA LEU A 10 -15.86 22.65 -37.90
C LEU A 10 -16.00 21.26 -37.28
N ALA A 11 -15.00 20.85 -36.49
CA ALA A 11 -15.11 19.69 -35.63
C ALA A 11 -16.42 19.81 -34.80
N PRO A 12 -17.17 18.73 -34.59
CA PRO A 12 -18.41 18.79 -33.82
C PRO A 12 -18.08 19.36 -32.44
N ARG A 13 -18.64 20.53 -32.10
CA ARG A 13 -18.59 21.08 -30.75
C ARG A 13 -19.19 20.03 -29.82
N LYS A 14 -18.37 19.44 -28.95
CA LYS A 14 -18.88 18.61 -27.86
C LYS A 14 -19.91 19.45 -27.11
N PRO A 15 -21.08 18.89 -26.73
CA PRO A 15 -22.00 19.62 -25.89
C PRO A 15 -21.28 19.94 -24.58
N ASP A 16 -21.07 21.23 -24.31
CA ASP A 16 -20.57 21.77 -23.03
C ASP A 16 -21.66 21.59 -21.97
N SER A 17 -21.97 20.33 -21.63
CA SER A 17 -22.94 20.00 -20.60
C SER A 17 -22.20 19.93 -19.26
N PRO A 18 -22.50 20.83 -18.30
CA PRO A 18 -21.86 20.80 -16.97
C PRO A 18 -22.21 19.53 -16.18
N VAL A 19 -23.14 18.70 -16.67
CA VAL A 19 -23.62 17.49 -16.00
C VAL A 19 -22.49 16.48 -15.76
N PHE A 20 -21.61 16.24 -16.73
CA PHE A 20 -20.51 15.29 -16.57
C PHE A 20 -19.43 15.79 -15.61
N GLU A 21 -19.11 17.09 -15.68
CA GLU A 21 -18.18 17.74 -14.76
C GLU A 21 -18.72 17.75 -13.34
N GLN A 22 -20.01 18.07 -13.17
CA GLN A 22 -20.70 18.04 -11.88
C GLN A 22 -20.72 16.64 -11.30
N TYR A 23 -21.01 15.62 -12.12
CA TYR A 23 -20.98 14.23 -11.67
C TYR A 23 -19.57 13.80 -11.26
N GLN A 24 -18.54 14.13 -12.03
CA GLN A 24 -17.14 13.88 -11.66
C GLN A 24 -16.76 14.58 -10.35
N LYS A 25 -17.14 15.86 -10.19
CA LYS A 25 -16.90 16.62 -8.96
C LYS A 25 -17.62 15.98 -7.77
N ALA A 26 -18.87 15.55 -7.93
CA ALA A 26 -19.62 14.88 -6.88
C ALA A 26 -18.94 13.58 -6.42
N ARG A 27 -18.46 12.75 -7.35
CA ARG A 27 -17.71 11.53 -7.00
C ARG A 27 -16.42 11.84 -6.24
N MET A 28 -15.68 12.87 -6.68
CA MET A 28 -14.46 13.32 -6.00
C MET A 28 -14.75 13.81 -4.57
N THR A 29 -15.76 14.68 -4.41
CA THR A 29 -16.17 15.20 -3.10
C THR A 29 -16.65 14.08 -2.18
N PHE A 30 -17.39 13.11 -2.72
CA PHE A 30 -17.84 11.94 -1.98
C PHE A 30 -16.67 11.14 -1.41
N VAL A 31 -15.72 10.70 -2.26
CA VAL A 31 -14.57 9.90 -1.78
C VAL A 31 -13.69 10.66 -0.80
N GLN A 32 -13.51 11.97 -0.99
CA GLN A 32 -12.76 12.82 -0.04
C GLN A 32 -13.44 12.87 1.32
N THR A 33 -14.74 13.16 1.32
CA THR A 33 -15.51 13.31 2.57
C THR A 33 -15.56 11.98 3.32
N VAL A 34 -15.82 10.88 2.61
CA VAL A 34 -15.79 9.53 3.20
C VAL A 34 -14.41 9.20 3.74
N SER A 35 -13.34 9.50 3.00
CA SER A 35 -11.97 9.26 3.45
C SER A 35 -11.66 10.05 4.72
N ASP A 36 -12.08 11.30 4.81
CA ASP A 36 -11.86 12.17 5.97
C ASP A 36 -12.69 11.74 7.18
N LEU A 37 -13.93 11.29 6.96
CA LEU A 37 -14.73 10.69 8.02
C LEU A 37 -14.08 9.40 8.52
N ALA A 38 -13.61 8.54 7.62
CA ALA A 38 -12.95 7.27 7.93
C ALA A 38 -11.60 7.44 8.65
N SER A 39 -11.00 8.64 8.63
CA SER A 39 -9.77 8.91 9.38
C SER A 39 -9.98 8.95 10.89
N ARG A 40 -11.23 8.94 11.37
CA ARG A 40 -11.60 8.98 12.78
C ARG A 40 -12.31 7.68 13.16
N PRO A 41 -11.83 6.95 14.19
CA PRO A 41 -12.43 5.66 14.57
C PRO A 41 -13.89 5.78 15.02
N ASN A 42 -14.29 6.91 15.61
CA ASN A 42 -15.66 7.15 16.08
C ASN A 42 -16.70 7.19 14.95
N ASN A 43 -16.28 7.39 13.70
CA ASN A 43 -17.18 7.48 12.56
C ASN A 43 -17.39 6.14 11.85
N ILE A 44 -16.64 5.10 12.23
CA ILE A 44 -16.61 3.83 11.48
C ILE A 44 -17.97 3.15 11.50
N GLU A 45 -18.65 3.10 12.66
CA GLU A 45 -19.99 2.52 12.79
C GLU A 45 -21.04 3.26 11.95
N TYR A 46 -20.98 4.59 11.92
CA TYR A 46 -21.83 5.40 11.05
C TYR A 46 -21.58 5.09 9.56
N LEU A 47 -20.32 5.00 9.15
CA LEU A 47 -19.97 4.69 7.76
C LEU A 47 -20.37 3.26 7.36
N ASP A 48 -20.23 2.30 8.27
CA ASP A 48 -20.64 0.92 8.06
C ASP A 48 -22.17 0.82 7.88
N SER A 49 -22.94 1.43 8.80
CA SER A 49 -24.40 1.46 8.71
C SER A 49 -24.92 2.17 7.45
N ALA A 50 -24.14 3.10 6.89
CA ALA A 50 -24.44 3.76 5.61
C ALA A 50 -24.11 2.91 4.38
N GLY A 51 -23.57 1.69 4.53
CA GLY A 51 -23.21 0.81 3.43
C GLY A 51 -22.02 1.34 2.60
N VAL A 52 -21.10 2.08 3.24
CA VAL A 52 -20.04 2.82 2.54
C VAL A 52 -19.17 1.95 1.62
N LEU A 53 -18.96 0.68 1.98
CA LEU A 53 -18.12 -0.23 1.21
C LEU A 53 -18.73 -0.53 -0.17
N ASP A 54 -20.05 -0.66 -0.26
CA ASP A 54 -20.77 -0.87 -1.52
C ASP A 54 -20.71 0.37 -2.42
N LEU A 55 -20.63 1.54 -1.81
CA LEU A 55 -20.48 2.82 -2.52
C LEU A 55 -19.04 3.06 -3.00
N LEU A 56 -18.04 2.61 -2.24
CA LEU A 56 -16.62 2.79 -2.58
C LEU A 56 -16.11 1.77 -3.61
N ARG A 57 -16.60 0.53 -3.57
CA ARG A 57 -16.17 -0.54 -4.50
C ARG A 57 -16.20 -0.14 -5.99
N PRO A 58 -17.30 0.40 -6.55
CA PRO A 58 -17.32 0.78 -7.97
C PRO A 58 -16.34 1.92 -8.28
N LEU A 59 -16.03 2.77 -7.31
CA LEU A 59 -15.13 3.92 -7.49
C LEU A 59 -13.65 3.53 -7.58
N LEU A 60 -13.29 2.29 -7.23
CA LEU A 60 -11.94 1.76 -7.50
C LEU A 60 -11.68 1.59 -9.01
N SER A 61 -12.73 1.42 -9.82
CA SER A 61 -12.65 1.34 -11.28
C SER A 61 -13.09 2.63 -11.98
N ASP A 62 -13.08 3.76 -11.26
CA ASP A 62 -13.42 5.05 -11.83
C ASP A 62 -12.44 5.45 -12.95
N VAL A 63 -12.93 6.16 -13.97
CA VAL A 63 -12.09 6.68 -15.04
C VAL A 63 -11.14 7.79 -14.58
N VAL A 64 -11.40 8.38 -13.41
CA VAL A 64 -10.60 9.46 -12.84
C VAL A 64 -9.62 8.91 -11.80
N PRO A 65 -8.30 8.97 -12.06
CA PRO A 65 -7.30 8.41 -11.14
C PRO A 65 -7.34 8.99 -9.73
N SER A 66 -7.79 10.25 -9.58
CA SER A 66 -7.94 10.89 -8.28
C SER A 66 -9.05 10.28 -7.43
N VAL A 67 -10.15 9.89 -8.08
CA VAL A 67 -11.27 9.21 -7.43
C VAL A 67 -10.84 7.80 -7.02
N GLN A 68 -10.18 7.06 -7.92
CA GLN A 68 -9.70 5.70 -7.66
C GLN A 68 -8.80 5.61 -6.43
N HIS A 69 -7.73 6.42 -6.38
CA HIS A 69 -6.81 6.33 -5.25
C HIS A 69 -7.43 6.83 -3.95
N THR A 70 -8.31 7.84 -3.99
CA THR A 70 -8.97 8.33 -2.78
C THR A 70 -9.97 7.32 -2.23
N ALA A 71 -10.68 6.59 -3.11
CA ALA A 71 -11.51 5.46 -2.72
C ALA A 71 -10.68 4.35 -2.06
N ALA A 72 -9.51 4.02 -2.62
CA ALA A 72 -8.59 3.05 -2.01
C ALA A 72 -8.10 3.52 -0.62
N ILE A 73 -7.75 4.81 -0.45
CA ILE A 73 -7.37 5.37 0.86
C ILE A 73 -8.53 5.24 1.85
N ALA A 74 -9.75 5.58 1.45
CA ALA A 74 -10.92 5.49 2.30
C ALA A 74 -11.13 4.06 2.81
N LEU A 75 -11.05 3.06 1.91
CA LEU A 75 -11.12 1.65 2.26
C LEU A 75 -10.01 1.23 3.23
N GLY A 76 -8.77 1.66 2.98
CA GLY A 76 -7.66 1.39 3.88
C GLY A 76 -7.83 2.03 5.27
N ARG A 77 -8.44 3.22 5.36
CA ARG A 77 -8.72 3.90 6.64
C ARG A 77 -9.79 3.14 7.42
N LEU A 78 -10.89 2.75 6.75
CA LEU A 78 -11.94 1.92 7.33
C LEU A 78 -11.37 0.61 7.88
N ALA A 79 -10.61 -0.10 7.04
CA ALA A 79 -9.94 -1.33 7.42
C ALA A 79 -8.96 -1.12 8.58
N ASN A 80 -8.18 -0.04 8.62
CA ASN A 80 -7.13 0.14 9.64
C ASN A 80 -7.67 0.30 11.08
N HIS A 81 -8.90 0.77 11.23
CA HIS A 81 -9.50 1.09 12.52
C HIS A 81 -10.35 -0.04 13.13
N ASP A 82 -10.97 -0.89 12.30
CA ASP A 82 -11.88 -1.95 12.77
C ASP A 82 -11.64 -3.24 11.98
N GLU A 83 -11.43 -4.36 12.68
CA GLU A 83 -11.20 -5.67 12.06
C GLU A 83 -12.44 -6.18 11.32
N ARG A 84 -13.66 -5.87 11.80
CA ARG A 84 -14.91 -6.22 11.10
C ARG A 84 -14.99 -5.53 9.75
N MET A 85 -14.54 -4.27 9.69
CA MET A 85 -14.43 -3.53 8.43
C MET A 85 -13.36 -4.12 7.52
N ALA A 86 -12.22 -4.55 8.06
CA ALA A 86 -11.19 -5.26 7.30
C ALA A 86 -11.74 -6.56 6.68
N GLN A 87 -12.47 -7.36 7.47
CA GLN A 87 -13.15 -8.57 6.99
C GLN A 87 -14.20 -8.25 5.93
N ALA A 88 -15.00 -7.19 6.12
CA ALA A 88 -16.00 -6.78 5.14
C ALA A 88 -15.38 -6.32 3.81
N VAL A 89 -14.22 -5.64 3.86
CA VAL A 89 -13.44 -5.27 2.66
C VAL A 89 -13.00 -6.53 1.90
N VAL A 90 -12.51 -7.54 2.61
CA VAL A 90 -12.15 -8.84 2.02
C VAL A 90 -13.37 -9.52 1.39
N HIS A 91 -14.47 -9.64 2.12
CA HIS A 91 -15.68 -10.34 1.66
C HIS A 91 -16.35 -9.69 0.45
N LYS A 92 -16.09 -8.41 0.18
CA LYS A 92 -16.66 -7.67 -0.96
C LYS A 92 -15.77 -7.70 -2.21
N ASP A 93 -14.80 -8.62 -2.28
CA ASP A 93 -13.86 -8.78 -3.40
C ASP A 93 -13.12 -7.48 -3.77
N VAL A 94 -12.79 -6.68 -2.76
CA VAL A 94 -12.03 -5.44 -2.97
C VAL A 94 -10.59 -5.74 -3.36
N LEU A 95 -9.99 -6.80 -2.81
CA LEU A 95 -8.58 -7.14 -3.01
C LEU A 95 -8.22 -7.40 -4.49
N PRO A 96 -8.92 -8.28 -5.23
CA PRO A 96 -8.61 -8.48 -6.65
C PRO A 96 -8.70 -7.20 -7.48
N GLN A 97 -9.67 -6.32 -7.18
CA GLN A 97 -9.85 -5.05 -7.88
C GLN A 97 -8.73 -4.06 -7.56
N LEU A 98 -8.26 -4.04 -6.31
CA LEU A 98 -7.16 -3.18 -5.84
C LEU A 98 -5.81 -3.58 -6.44
N LEU A 99 -5.61 -4.89 -6.63
CA LEU A 99 -4.36 -5.48 -7.13
C LEU A 99 -4.30 -5.51 -8.66
N CYS A 100 -5.45 -5.37 -9.33
CA CYS A 100 -5.54 -5.43 -10.78
C CYS A 100 -4.68 -4.34 -11.45
N SER A 101 -3.75 -4.78 -12.31
CA SER A 101 -2.85 -3.90 -13.08
C SER A 101 -2.05 -2.91 -12.23
N ILE A 102 -1.71 -3.28 -10.98
CA ILE A 102 -1.01 -2.39 -10.04
C ILE A 102 0.30 -1.85 -10.63
N ASP A 103 0.99 -2.62 -11.47
CA ASP A 103 2.21 -2.27 -12.20
C ASP A 103 2.04 -1.01 -13.06
N LYS A 104 0.87 -0.85 -13.69
CA LYS A 104 0.54 0.26 -14.60
C LYS A 104 -0.09 1.46 -13.89
N GLN A 105 -0.35 1.36 -12.59
CA GLN A 105 -1.04 2.40 -11.85
C GLN A 105 -0.11 3.56 -11.48
N THR A 106 -0.71 4.72 -11.19
CA THR A 106 0.03 5.88 -10.69
C THR A 106 0.62 5.59 -9.31
N LYS A 107 1.73 6.25 -8.96
CA LYS A 107 2.34 6.14 -7.63
C LYS A 107 1.37 6.42 -6.48
N PHE A 108 0.42 7.33 -6.68
CA PHE A 108 -0.59 7.65 -5.67
C PHE A 108 -1.52 6.47 -5.41
N TYR A 109 -1.95 5.79 -6.48
CA TYR A 109 -2.77 4.59 -6.38
C TYR A 109 -1.98 3.42 -5.77
N LYS A 110 -0.74 3.17 -6.22
CA LYS A 110 0.13 2.14 -5.63
C LYS A 110 0.24 2.32 -4.12
N LYS A 111 0.54 3.54 -3.65
CA LYS A 111 0.61 3.84 -2.21
C LYS A 111 -0.71 3.63 -1.48
N ALA A 112 -1.83 4.02 -2.09
CA ALA A 112 -3.15 3.80 -1.51
C ALA A 112 -3.47 2.31 -1.38
N ALA A 113 -3.17 1.52 -2.43
CA ALA A 113 -3.36 0.08 -2.43
C ALA A 113 -2.50 -0.58 -1.34
N LEU A 114 -1.19 -0.30 -1.31
CA LEU A 114 -0.27 -0.82 -0.30
C LEU A 114 -0.69 -0.43 1.13
N PHE A 115 -1.21 0.79 1.32
CA PHE A 115 -1.76 1.22 2.60
C PHE A 115 -2.96 0.34 3.03
N THR A 116 -3.86 0.01 2.10
CA THR A 116 -4.99 -0.88 2.36
C THR A 116 -4.53 -2.30 2.66
N LEU A 117 -3.60 -2.86 1.89
CA LEU A 117 -3.03 -4.19 2.17
C LEU A 117 -2.40 -4.23 3.56
N ARG A 118 -1.61 -3.20 3.92
CA ARG A 118 -1.02 -3.05 5.25
C ARG A 118 -2.08 -2.98 6.35
N ALA A 119 -3.16 -2.24 6.12
CA ALA A 119 -4.25 -2.10 7.08
C ALA A 119 -4.96 -3.44 7.33
N LEU A 120 -5.15 -4.26 6.30
CA LEU A 120 -5.72 -5.60 6.41
C LEU A 120 -4.77 -6.54 7.16
N SER A 121 -3.51 -6.61 6.72
CA SER A 121 -2.48 -7.45 7.35
C SER A 121 -2.13 -7.03 8.77
N LYS A 122 -2.61 -5.90 9.28
CA LYS A 122 -2.32 -5.45 10.65
C LYS A 122 -3.08 -6.24 11.72
N HIS A 123 -4.29 -6.69 11.44
CA HIS A 123 -5.21 -7.18 12.49
C HIS A 123 -4.86 -8.57 13.00
N SER A 124 -4.77 -9.54 12.09
CA SER A 124 -4.67 -10.95 12.44
C SER A 124 -3.88 -11.73 11.39
N PRO A 125 -3.28 -12.88 11.75
CA PRO A 125 -2.57 -13.75 10.80
C PRO A 125 -3.51 -14.27 9.70
N GLU A 126 -4.79 -14.50 10.01
CA GLU A 126 -5.80 -14.91 9.03
C GLU A 126 -6.01 -13.83 7.97
N MET A 127 -6.08 -12.55 8.37
CA MET A 127 -6.20 -11.43 7.44
C MET A 127 -4.94 -11.23 6.59
N ALA A 128 -3.76 -11.36 7.20
CA ALA A 128 -2.52 -11.36 6.44
C ALA A 128 -2.47 -12.51 5.43
N HIS A 129 -2.93 -13.72 5.81
CA HIS A 129 -2.99 -14.86 4.91
C HIS A 129 -3.92 -14.62 3.72
N VAL A 130 -5.11 -14.03 3.94
CA VAL A 130 -6.01 -13.65 2.84
C VAL A 130 -5.35 -12.67 1.88
N VAL A 131 -4.61 -11.67 2.39
CA VAL A 131 -3.86 -10.72 1.55
C VAL A 131 -2.83 -11.44 0.69
N VAL A 132 -2.11 -12.42 1.27
CA VAL A 132 -1.16 -13.26 0.52
C VAL A 132 -1.88 -14.06 -0.57
N GLN A 133 -2.97 -14.76 -0.23
CA GLN A 133 -3.76 -15.57 -1.18
C GLN A 133 -4.34 -14.75 -2.34
N ALA A 134 -4.65 -13.47 -2.11
CA ALA A 134 -5.17 -12.57 -3.14
C ALA A 134 -4.11 -12.07 -4.14
N GLY A 135 -2.83 -12.45 -4.00
CA GLY A 135 -1.74 -11.94 -4.82
C GLY A 135 -1.09 -10.66 -4.26
N GLY A 136 -1.27 -10.41 -2.96
CA GLY A 136 -0.79 -9.18 -2.32
C GLY A 136 0.73 -9.10 -2.24
N LEU A 137 1.43 -10.23 -2.11
CA LEU A 137 2.90 -10.24 -2.02
C LEU A 137 3.55 -9.89 -3.36
N GLU A 138 3.02 -10.46 -4.45
CA GLU A 138 3.45 -10.18 -5.81
C GLU A 138 3.32 -8.68 -6.11
N ALA A 139 2.19 -8.08 -5.71
CA ALA A 139 1.98 -6.65 -5.84
C ALA A 139 2.95 -5.81 -4.99
N MET A 140 3.28 -6.24 -3.76
CA MET A 140 4.27 -5.58 -2.91
C MET A 140 5.68 -5.67 -3.51
N VAL A 141 6.06 -6.83 -4.06
CA VAL A 141 7.35 -7.06 -4.73
C VAL A 141 7.48 -6.18 -5.97
N ILE A 142 6.46 -6.12 -6.83
CA ILE A 142 6.40 -5.19 -7.97
C ILE A 142 6.58 -3.74 -7.53
N CYS A 143 5.98 -3.36 -6.39
CA CYS A 143 6.10 -2.00 -5.86
C CYS A 143 7.47 -1.71 -5.20
N LEU A 144 8.21 -2.71 -4.73
CA LEU A 144 9.59 -2.55 -4.26
C LEU A 144 10.57 -2.26 -5.41
N GLU A 145 10.24 -2.72 -6.62
CA GLU A 145 11.01 -2.43 -7.84
C GLU A 145 10.69 -1.06 -8.46
N ASP A 146 9.70 -0.32 -7.91
CA ASP A 146 9.30 0.99 -8.43
C ASP A 146 10.43 2.03 -8.31
N PHE A 147 10.50 2.99 -9.23
CA PHE A 147 11.51 4.05 -9.17
C PHE A 147 11.23 5.08 -8.07
N ASP A 148 9.99 5.22 -7.60
CA ASP A 148 9.64 6.18 -6.54
C ASP A 148 9.91 5.57 -5.15
N PRO A 149 10.85 6.14 -4.36
CA PRO A 149 11.22 5.56 -3.06
C PRO A 149 10.06 5.58 -2.06
N THR A 150 9.07 6.45 -2.24
CA THR A 150 7.89 6.49 -1.36
C THR A 150 6.90 5.37 -1.66
N VAL A 151 6.94 4.78 -2.86
CA VAL A 151 6.21 3.56 -3.21
C VAL A 151 6.93 2.36 -2.60
N LYS A 152 8.26 2.29 -2.75
CA LYS A 152 9.09 1.25 -2.09
C LYS A 152 8.87 1.25 -0.57
N GLU A 153 8.83 2.42 0.05
CA GLU A 153 8.60 2.55 1.50
C GLU A 153 7.23 1.99 1.91
N ALA A 154 6.18 2.30 1.15
CA ALA A 154 4.84 1.78 1.40
C ALA A 154 4.79 0.24 1.24
N ALA A 155 5.53 -0.30 0.28
CA ALA A 155 5.63 -1.75 0.06
C ALA A 155 6.39 -2.45 1.18
N ALA A 156 7.54 -1.91 1.58
CA ALA A 156 8.33 -2.42 2.71
C ALA A 156 7.50 -2.41 4.02
N TRP A 157 6.71 -1.37 4.25
CA TRP A 157 5.76 -1.34 5.35
C TRP A 157 4.77 -2.49 5.26
N ALA A 158 4.09 -2.64 4.13
CA ALA A 158 3.07 -3.69 3.96
C ALA A 158 3.66 -5.10 4.18
N ILE A 159 4.86 -5.36 3.65
CA ILE A 159 5.60 -6.62 3.83
C ILE A 159 5.90 -6.87 5.30
N GLY A 160 6.42 -5.88 6.04
CA GLY A 160 6.71 -6.04 7.48
C GLY A 160 5.46 -6.40 8.30
N TYR A 161 4.30 -5.88 7.93
CA TYR A 161 3.04 -6.25 8.60
C TYR A 161 2.57 -7.67 8.29
N VAL A 162 2.92 -8.23 7.12
CA VAL A 162 2.65 -9.63 6.78
C VAL A 162 3.65 -10.55 7.48
N SER A 163 4.95 -10.26 7.37
CA SER A 163 6.01 -11.15 7.85
C SER A 163 6.07 -11.30 9.36
N ARG A 164 5.61 -10.30 10.12
CA ARG A 164 5.72 -10.27 11.60
C ARG A 164 4.84 -11.27 12.35
N HIS A 165 3.87 -11.91 11.69
CA HIS A 165 2.81 -12.68 12.35
C HIS A 165 3.26 -14.09 12.72
N ASN A 166 3.69 -14.87 11.73
CA ASN A 166 4.09 -16.26 11.92
C ASN A 166 5.08 -16.71 10.84
N GLN A 167 5.78 -17.81 11.11
CA GLN A 167 6.82 -18.35 10.22
C GLN A 167 6.30 -18.66 8.80
N THR A 168 5.06 -19.14 8.66
CA THR A 168 4.48 -19.43 7.34
C THR A 168 4.33 -18.19 6.48
N LEU A 169 3.87 -17.08 7.06
CA LEU A 169 3.75 -15.80 6.35
C LEU A 169 5.13 -15.18 6.07
N SER A 170 6.08 -15.31 6.99
CA SER A 170 7.47 -14.88 6.75
C SER A 170 8.11 -15.69 5.62
N GLN A 171 7.88 -17.00 5.57
CA GLN A 171 8.36 -17.87 4.50
C GLN A 171 7.74 -17.46 3.16
N ALA A 172 6.43 -17.19 3.11
CA ALA A 172 5.78 -16.71 1.89
C ALA A 172 6.40 -15.40 1.37
N VAL A 173 6.81 -14.48 2.27
CA VAL A 173 7.52 -13.25 1.90
C VAL A 173 8.91 -13.55 1.31
N VAL A 174 9.63 -14.54 1.84
CA VAL A 174 10.91 -15.00 1.29
C VAL A 174 10.71 -15.63 -0.08
N ASP A 175 9.74 -16.53 -0.22
CA ASP A 175 9.44 -17.26 -1.46
C ASP A 175 8.99 -16.31 -2.58
N ALA A 176 8.32 -15.20 -2.23
CA ALA A 176 7.96 -14.15 -3.17
C ALA A 176 9.16 -13.31 -3.66
N GLY A 177 10.36 -13.52 -3.12
CA GLY A 177 11.58 -12.79 -3.54
C GLY A 177 11.69 -11.38 -2.95
N ALA A 178 11.01 -11.09 -1.84
CA ALA A 178 11.03 -9.74 -1.25
C ALA A 178 12.38 -9.41 -0.56
N VAL A 179 13.09 -10.40 -0.01
CA VAL A 179 14.30 -10.17 0.81
C VAL A 179 15.41 -9.44 0.04
N PRO A 180 15.84 -9.86 -1.16
CA PRO A 180 16.85 -9.14 -1.92
C PRO A 180 16.47 -7.68 -2.21
N LEU A 181 15.19 -7.43 -2.52
CA LEU A 181 14.68 -6.08 -2.79
C LEU A 181 14.67 -5.19 -1.54
N LEU A 182 14.37 -5.76 -0.38
CA LEU A 182 14.48 -5.05 0.91
C LEU A 182 15.95 -4.71 1.22
N VAL A 183 16.90 -5.60 0.90
CA VAL A 183 18.33 -5.30 1.07
C VAL A 183 18.80 -4.21 0.11
N LEU A 184 18.33 -4.20 -1.14
CA LEU A 184 18.59 -3.09 -2.07
C LEU A 184 18.01 -1.77 -1.52
N SER A 185 16.82 -1.81 -0.93
CA SER A 185 16.17 -0.65 -0.31
C SER A 185 16.95 -0.08 0.89
N LEU A 186 17.82 -0.87 1.55
CA LEU A 186 18.75 -0.38 2.58
C LEU A 186 19.88 0.50 2.02
N GLN A 187 20.12 0.45 0.72
CA GLN A 187 21.20 1.20 0.06
C GLN A 187 20.72 2.58 -0.43
N GLU A 188 19.42 2.76 -0.57
CA GLU A 188 18.77 3.99 -1.03
C GLU A 188 19.03 5.17 -0.09
N PRO A 189 19.14 6.42 -0.58
CA PRO A 189 19.46 7.58 0.25
C PRO A 189 18.39 7.89 1.30
N GLU A 190 17.14 7.49 1.10
CA GLU A 190 16.01 7.80 1.97
C GLU A 190 16.08 7.07 3.32
N LEU A 191 16.24 7.85 4.39
CA LEU A 191 16.32 7.32 5.75
C LEU A 191 15.08 6.50 6.15
N CYS A 192 13.88 6.97 5.81
CA CYS A 192 12.63 6.26 6.15
C CYS A 192 12.57 4.90 5.45
N LEU A 193 12.92 4.83 4.16
CA LEU A 193 12.95 3.58 3.41
C LEU A 193 13.94 2.58 4.01
N LYS A 194 15.14 3.04 4.37
CA LYS A 194 16.14 2.21 5.07
C LYS A 194 15.58 1.64 6.38
N GLN A 195 14.98 2.48 7.22
CA GLN A 195 14.46 2.06 8.52
C GLN A 195 13.35 1.02 8.38
N VAL A 196 12.41 1.26 7.47
CA VAL A 196 11.27 0.35 7.26
C VAL A 196 11.75 -0.97 6.65
N SER A 197 12.70 -0.93 5.71
CA SER A 197 13.27 -2.13 5.10
C SER A 197 14.05 -2.96 6.14
N ALA A 198 14.82 -2.30 7.01
CA ALA A 198 15.50 -2.97 8.12
C ALA A 198 14.50 -3.63 9.07
N SER A 199 13.43 -2.93 9.44
CA SER A 199 12.38 -3.48 10.29
C SER A 199 11.71 -4.70 9.66
N ALA A 200 11.39 -4.63 8.36
CA ALA A 200 10.76 -5.74 7.64
C ALA A 200 11.69 -6.98 7.58
N LEU A 201 12.99 -6.79 7.36
CA LEU A 201 13.99 -7.86 7.41
C LEU A 201 14.09 -8.49 8.81
N CYS A 202 14.02 -7.68 9.86
CA CYS A 202 14.03 -8.19 11.23
C CYS A 202 12.75 -8.96 11.57
N ASP A 203 11.60 -8.47 11.10
CA ASP A 203 10.32 -9.16 11.23
C ASP A 203 10.30 -10.51 10.49
N ILE A 204 11.09 -10.68 9.43
CA ILE A 204 11.27 -11.98 8.75
C ILE A 204 12.21 -12.89 9.56
N ALA A 205 13.39 -12.38 9.93
CA ALA A 205 14.46 -13.16 10.56
C ALA A 205 14.08 -13.72 11.94
N LYS A 206 13.22 -13.04 12.71
CA LYS A 206 12.86 -13.45 14.08
C LYS A 206 12.09 -14.77 14.19
N HIS A 207 11.55 -15.31 13.08
CA HIS A 207 10.65 -16.47 13.13
C HIS A 207 11.36 -17.83 13.04
N SER A 208 12.54 -17.92 12.40
CA SER A 208 13.34 -19.14 12.38
C SER A 208 14.80 -18.86 12.02
N LEU A 209 15.70 -19.77 12.42
CA LEU A 209 17.12 -19.69 12.05
C LEU A 209 17.33 -19.78 10.53
N GLU A 210 16.51 -20.57 9.83
CA GLU A 210 16.56 -20.68 8.37
C GLU A 210 16.21 -19.33 7.70
N LEU A 211 15.16 -18.65 8.17
CA LEU A 211 14.77 -17.33 7.68
C LEU A 211 15.83 -16.27 8.01
N ALA A 212 16.41 -16.32 9.21
CA ALA A 212 17.52 -15.46 9.58
C ALA A 212 18.73 -15.68 8.65
N GLN A 213 19.06 -16.94 8.35
CA GLN A 213 20.15 -17.28 7.44
C GLN A 213 19.90 -16.72 6.04
N VAL A 214 18.69 -16.82 5.50
CA VAL A 214 18.34 -16.22 4.19
C VAL A 214 18.57 -14.70 4.19
N VAL A 215 18.19 -14.01 5.26
CA VAL A 215 18.41 -12.55 5.41
C VAL A 215 19.91 -12.23 5.48
N VAL A 216 20.69 -13.05 6.18
CA VAL A 216 22.16 -12.92 6.28
C VAL A 216 22.83 -13.16 4.93
N ASP A 217 22.48 -14.26 4.25
CA ASP A 217 23.03 -14.66 2.95
C ASP A 217 22.72 -13.65 1.86
N SER A 218 21.62 -12.91 2.00
CA SER A 218 21.27 -11.78 1.12
C SER A 218 22.19 -10.56 1.29
N GLY A 219 23.18 -10.62 2.18
CA GLY A 219 24.16 -9.56 2.39
C GLY A 219 23.64 -8.38 3.21
N SER A 220 22.63 -8.58 4.05
CA SER A 220 22.00 -7.51 4.84
C SER A 220 22.87 -6.99 6.00
N ILE A 221 23.77 -7.83 6.55
CA ILE A 221 24.54 -7.55 7.77
C ILE A 221 25.31 -6.20 7.72
N PRO A 222 26.11 -5.89 6.68
CA PRO A 222 26.88 -4.65 6.64
C PRO A 222 25.99 -3.39 6.65
N PHE A 223 24.81 -3.50 6.05
CA PHE A 223 23.86 -2.39 5.95
C PHE A 223 23.04 -2.21 7.24
N LEU A 224 22.67 -3.31 7.90
CA LEU A 224 22.02 -3.29 9.21
C LEU A 224 22.97 -2.73 10.28
N ALA A 225 24.23 -3.18 10.32
CA ALA A 225 25.24 -2.69 11.25
C ALA A 225 25.49 -1.17 11.09
N ARG A 226 25.58 -0.68 9.84
CA ARG A 226 25.72 0.75 9.55
C ARG A 226 24.49 1.56 9.98
N SER A 227 23.30 0.97 9.89
CA SER A 227 22.06 1.63 10.30
C SER A 227 22.00 1.82 11.82
N ILE A 228 22.47 0.84 12.61
CA ILE A 228 22.54 0.92 14.09
C ILE A 228 23.62 1.90 14.56
N ALA A 229 24.74 1.99 13.82
CA ALA A 229 25.84 2.88 14.16
C ALA A 229 25.53 4.37 13.95
N ASN A 230 24.37 4.71 13.36
CA ASN A 230 23.97 6.08 13.08
C ASN A 230 23.05 6.62 14.21
N PRO A 231 23.54 7.49 15.11
CA PRO A 231 22.84 7.91 16.32
C PRO A 231 21.80 9.01 16.07
N ASP A 232 21.11 8.99 14.94
CA ASP A 232 20.13 10.02 14.60
C ASP A 232 18.87 9.84 15.48
N PRO A 233 18.45 10.82 16.30
CA PRO A 233 17.33 10.66 17.23
C PRO A 233 15.98 10.30 16.57
N LYS A 234 15.83 10.52 15.24
CA LYS A 234 14.68 10.03 14.47
C LYS A 234 14.66 8.51 14.28
N PHE A 235 15.80 7.84 14.45
CA PHE A 235 15.93 6.37 14.47
C PHE A 235 15.14 5.73 15.61
N LYS A 236 14.93 6.46 16.72
CA LYS A 236 14.18 6.01 17.90
C LYS A 236 12.68 6.29 17.86
N VAL A 237 12.21 7.18 16.98
CA VAL A 237 10.83 7.69 17.02
C VAL A 237 9.93 6.98 16.00
N LEU A 238 10.50 6.49 14.89
CA LEU A 238 9.80 5.61 13.94
C LEU A 238 10.08 4.13 14.18
N SER A 239 11.06 3.79 15.03
CA SER A 239 11.10 2.47 15.64
C SER A 239 9.84 2.34 16.49
N ARG A 240 8.93 1.45 16.07
CA ARG A 240 8.09 0.75 17.05
C ARG A 240 8.97 0.28 18.23
N PRO A 241 8.42 0.10 19.44
CA PRO A 241 9.20 -0.17 20.65
C PRO A 241 10.16 -1.39 20.62
N ASP A 242 10.24 -2.14 19.53
CA ASP A 242 11.11 -3.29 19.36
C ASP A 242 12.48 -2.97 18.73
N THR A 243 13.24 -2.05 19.33
CA THR A 243 14.71 -1.98 19.09
C THR A 243 15.43 -3.27 19.51
N ALA A 244 14.74 -4.17 20.22
CA ALA A 244 15.17 -5.52 20.53
C ALA A 244 15.28 -6.42 19.28
N SER A 245 14.35 -6.30 18.32
CA SER A 245 14.30 -7.20 17.15
C SER A 245 15.45 -6.99 16.18
N VAL A 246 15.97 -5.76 16.06
CA VAL A 246 17.13 -5.46 15.21
C VAL A 246 18.44 -5.99 15.82
N ARG A 247 18.54 -6.02 17.15
CA ARG A 247 19.70 -6.59 17.85
C ARG A 247 19.71 -8.12 17.79
N ALA A 248 18.54 -8.74 17.87
CA ALA A 248 18.38 -10.20 17.80
C ALA A 248 18.77 -10.82 16.43
N VAL A 249 18.86 -10.03 15.36
CA VAL A 249 19.32 -10.52 14.03
C VAL A 249 20.84 -10.54 13.92
N LEU A 250 21.55 -9.83 14.80
CA LEU A 250 23.02 -9.71 14.78
C LEU A 250 23.73 -10.55 15.86
N GLU A 251 22.97 -11.15 16.79
CA GLU A 251 23.44 -12.07 17.83
C GLU A 251 23.17 -13.52 17.43
#